data_AF-A0AA88W4S1-F1
#
_entry.id   AF-A0AA88W4S1-F1
#
_cell.length_a   1.000
_cell.length_b   1.000
_cell.length_c   1.000
_cell.angle_alpha   90.00
_cell.angle_beta   90.00
_cell.angle_gamma   90.00
#
_symmetry.space_group_name_H-M   'P 1'
#
loop_
_entity.id
_entity.type
_entity.pdbx_description
1 polymer ?
#
loop_
_entity_poly.entity_id
_entity_poly.type
_entity_poly.pdbx_seq_one_letter_code
_entity_poly.pdbx_strand_id
1 'polypeptide(L)'
;MKADDDVFLRLAPLELSLHPLQRLDMYNGFVIPCTSMNPFVYYMSGMGFVLSWDLVDWIGEFNIARNNTYGPEDRLVGEWLNMGSKAWICDYPGTNGRCSHELILETIAVHRLK
;
A
#
# COMPACT_ATOMS: atom_id res chain seq x y z
N MET A 1 1.48 -7.39 5.59
CA MET A 1 1.56 -5.91 5.63
C MET A 1 3.02 -5.52 5.70
N LYS A 2 3.41 -4.49 4.96
CA LYS A 2 4.70 -3.81 5.10
C LYS A 2 4.44 -2.44 5.76
N ALA A 3 5.32 -2.03 6.66
CA ALA A 3 5.34 -0.71 7.27
C ALA A 3 6.79 -0.38 7.67
N ASP A 4 7.10 0.91 7.78
CA ASP A 4 8.39 1.39 8.28
C ASP A 4 8.44 1.27 9.83
N ASP A 5 9.64 1.33 10.41
CA ASP A 5 9.87 1.17 11.85
C ASP A 5 9.48 2.41 12.68
N ASP A 6 9.17 3.52 12.02
CA ASP A 6 8.66 4.76 12.60
C ASP A 6 7.13 4.92 12.44
N VAL A 7 6.42 3.80 12.21
CA VAL A 7 4.97 3.73 12.04
C VAL A 7 4.30 3.06 13.25
N PHE A 8 3.35 3.77 13.87
CA PHE A 8 2.41 3.17 14.82
C PHE A 8 1.13 2.74 14.12
N LEU A 9 0.86 1.43 14.17
CA LEU A 9 -0.32 0.81 13.58
C LEU A 9 -1.43 0.59 14.60
N ARG A 10 -2.60 1.12 14.29
CA ARG A 10 -3.85 0.88 15.04
C ARG A 10 -4.54 -0.34 14.44
N LEU A 11 -4.33 -1.49 15.08
CA LEU A 11 -4.76 -2.79 14.55
C LEU A 11 -6.29 -2.94 14.40
N ALA A 12 -7.09 -2.39 15.32
CA ALA A 12 -8.54 -2.50 15.21
C ALA A 12 -9.12 -1.72 14.01
N PRO A 13 -8.79 -0.42 13.79
CA PRO A 13 -9.15 0.27 12.55
C PRO A 13 -8.61 -0.43 11.30
N LEU A 14 -7.38 -0.95 11.33
CA LEU A 14 -6.80 -1.70 10.22
C LEU A 14 -7.65 -2.93 9.87
N GLU A 15 -7.96 -3.78 10.84
CA GLU A 15 -8.75 -5.00 10.65
C GLU A 15 -10.14 -4.69 10.07
N LEU A 16 -10.83 -3.70 10.65
CA LEU A 16 -12.13 -3.24 10.17
C LEU A 16 -12.08 -2.72 8.73
N SER A 17 -11.02 -2.00 8.37
CA SER A 17 -10.83 -1.47 7.01
C SER A 17 -10.56 -2.55 5.97
N LEU A 18 -9.94 -3.67 6.38
CA LEU A 18 -9.60 -4.79 5.50
C LEU A 18 -10.75 -5.79 5.35
N HIS A 19 -11.65 -5.88 6.33
CA HIS A 19 -12.76 -6.84 6.32
C HIS A 19 -13.63 -6.82 5.05
N PRO A 20 -14.00 -5.65 4.46
CA PRO A 20 -14.80 -5.63 3.24
C PRO A 20 -14.00 -5.85 1.95
N LEU A 21 -12.66 -5.91 2.02
CA LEU A 21 -11.81 -6.00 0.83
C LEU A 21 -11.66 -7.43 0.31
N GLN A 22 -11.26 -7.55 -0.95
CA GLN A 22 -10.98 -8.84 -1.57
C GLN A 22 -9.74 -9.47 -0.93
N ARG A 23 -9.74 -10.81 -0.79
CA ARG A 23 -8.60 -11.54 -0.20
C ARG A 23 -7.53 -11.95 -1.22
N LEU A 24 -7.87 -11.87 -2.50
CA LEU A 24 -7.02 -12.23 -3.63
C LEU A 24 -6.71 -10.98 -4.44
N ASP A 25 -5.52 -10.95 -5.03
CA ASP A 25 -5.05 -9.88 -5.91
C ASP A 25 -5.24 -8.49 -5.27
N MET A 26 -5.12 -8.36 -3.95
CA MET A 26 -5.32 -7.10 -3.24
C MET A 26 -4.00 -6.37 -3.01
N TYR A 27 -3.93 -5.11 -3.45
CA TYR A 27 -2.90 -4.15 -3.07
C TYR A 27 -3.55 -2.89 -2.50
N ASN A 28 -3.49 -2.73 -1.19
CA ASN A 28 -4.20 -1.68 -0.46
C ASN A 28 -3.23 -0.83 0.36
N GLY A 29 -3.38 0.49 0.31
CA GLY A 29 -2.52 1.40 1.05
C GLY A 29 -2.90 2.84 0.77
N PHE A 30 -1.91 3.72 0.84
CA PHE A 30 -2.09 5.14 0.58
C PHE A 30 -1.38 5.56 -0.71
N VAL A 31 -2.12 5.96 -1.75
CA VAL A 31 -1.56 6.20 -3.10
C VAL A 31 -0.68 7.45 -3.17
N ILE A 32 0.43 7.35 -3.89
CA ILE A 32 1.28 8.48 -4.29
C ILE A 32 1.09 8.75 -5.79
N PRO A 33 0.92 10.00 -6.26
CA PRO A 33 0.84 11.23 -5.48
C PRO A 33 -0.48 11.31 -4.72
N CYS A 34 -0.42 11.88 -3.51
CA CYS A 34 -1.52 11.99 -2.55
C CYS A 34 -2.70 12.87 -3.05
N THR A 35 -2.50 13.57 -4.16
CA THR A 35 -3.53 14.33 -4.86
C THR A 35 -4.33 13.49 -5.85
N SER A 36 -3.89 12.26 -6.13
CA SER A 36 -4.59 11.32 -7.01
C SER A 36 -5.56 10.48 -6.19
N MET A 37 -6.84 10.48 -6.59
CA MET A 37 -7.82 9.48 -6.13
C MET A 37 -7.86 8.26 -7.06
N ASN A 38 -7.01 8.23 -8.10
CA ASN A 38 -6.92 7.09 -8.99
C ASN A 38 -5.86 6.11 -8.44
N PRO A 39 -6.28 4.91 -8.00
CA PRO A 39 -5.38 3.94 -7.41
C PRO A 39 -4.42 3.29 -8.42
N PHE A 40 -4.69 3.39 -9.72
CA PHE A 40 -3.92 2.72 -10.77
C PHE A 40 -2.76 3.56 -11.34
N VAL A 41 -2.52 4.77 -10.82
CA VAL A 41 -1.58 5.70 -11.48
C VAL A 41 -0.12 5.39 -11.15
N TYR A 42 0.18 4.86 -9.95
CA TYR A 42 1.55 4.74 -9.47
C TYR A 42 1.72 3.60 -8.45
N TYR A 43 1.86 3.92 -7.17
CA TYR A 43 2.25 2.97 -6.12
C TYR A 43 1.74 3.45 -4.74
N MET A 44 1.75 2.54 -3.77
CA MET A 44 1.40 2.85 -2.38
C MET A 44 2.60 3.39 -1.63
N SER A 45 2.37 4.39 -0.79
CA SER A 45 3.39 5.04 0.02
C SER A 45 4.10 4.06 0.96
N GLY A 46 5.41 4.27 1.13
CA GLY A 46 6.25 3.56 2.10
C GLY A 46 5.74 3.57 3.56
N MET A 47 4.89 4.54 3.93
CA MET A 47 4.24 4.61 5.26
C MET A 47 3.52 3.31 5.65
N GLY A 48 3.07 2.55 4.67
CA GLY A 48 2.60 1.19 4.88
C GLY A 48 1.54 0.79 3.86
N PHE A 49 1.60 -0.48 3.48
CA PHE A 49 0.63 -1.09 2.56
C PHE A 49 0.43 -2.58 2.86
N VAL A 50 -0.68 -3.10 2.37
CA VAL A 50 -1.09 -4.50 2.53
C VAL A 50 -1.17 -5.15 1.16
N LEU A 51 -0.53 -6.30 1.04
CA LEU A 51 -0.64 -7.21 -0.08
C LEU A 51 -1.39 -8.46 0.37
N SER A 52 -2.26 -8.96 -0.50
CA SER A 52 -2.73 -10.35 -0.44
C SER A 52 -1.58 -11.34 -0.62
N TRP A 53 -1.73 -12.55 -0.08
CA TRP A 53 -0.64 -13.52 -0.06
C TRP A 53 -0.29 -14.04 -1.46
N ASP A 54 -1.27 -14.18 -2.35
CA ASP A 54 -1.04 -14.60 -3.74
C ASP A 54 -0.18 -13.60 -4.53
N LEU A 55 -0.27 -12.30 -4.22
CA LEU A 55 0.65 -11.31 -4.77
C LEU A 55 2.07 -11.46 -4.21
N VAL A 56 2.21 -11.78 -2.92
CA VAL A 56 3.52 -12.02 -2.29
C VAL A 56 4.20 -13.24 -2.92
N ASP A 57 3.47 -14.34 -3.08
CA ASP A 57 3.95 -15.55 -3.75
C ASP A 57 4.34 -15.24 -5.20
N TRP A 58 3.50 -14.50 -5.93
CA TRP A 58 3.80 -14.08 -7.30
C TRP A 58 5.08 -13.24 -7.37
N ILE A 59 5.27 -12.25 -6.49
CA ILE A 59 6.49 -11.43 -6.44
C ILE A 59 7.73 -12.31 -6.18
N GLY A 60 7.63 -13.31 -5.29
CA GLY A 60 8.75 -14.19 -4.94
C GLY A 60 9.22 -15.11 -6.07
N GLU A 61 8.30 -15.53 -6.95
CA GLU A 61 8.58 -16.45 -8.06
C GLU A 61 8.94 -15.72 -9.36
N PHE A 62 8.42 -14.51 -9.57
CA PHE A 62 8.45 -13.87 -10.88
C PHE A 62 9.77 -13.18 -11.19
N ASN A 63 10.29 -13.39 -12.41
CA ASN A 63 11.58 -12.86 -12.83
C ASN A 63 11.62 -11.33 -12.93
N ILE A 64 10.48 -10.65 -13.11
CA ILE A 64 10.46 -9.18 -13.19
C ILE A 64 10.93 -8.57 -11.86
N ALA A 65 10.45 -9.07 -10.72
CA ALA A 65 10.88 -8.58 -9.41
C ALA A 65 12.37 -8.85 -9.16
N ARG A 66 12.88 -9.99 -9.64
CA ARG A 66 14.31 -10.35 -9.52
C ARG A 66 15.23 -9.49 -10.39
N ASN A 67 14.76 -9.08 -11.56
CA ASN A 67 15.55 -8.32 -12.52
C ASN A 67 15.44 -6.79 -12.34
N ASN A 68 14.44 -6.33 -11.58
CA ASN A 68 14.19 -4.90 -11.35
C ASN A 68 14.20 -4.56 -9.86
N THR A 69 15.40 -4.51 -9.27
CA THR A 69 15.62 -4.34 -7.81
C THR A 69 16.21 -2.99 -7.42
N TYR A 70 16.42 -2.09 -8.38
CA TYR A 70 17.07 -0.80 -8.14
C TYR A 70 16.05 0.34 -8.06
N GLY A 71 15.93 0.94 -6.88
CA GLY A 71 15.04 2.08 -6.63
C GLY A 71 14.38 2.02 -5.25
N PRO A 72 13.51 2.98 -4.93
CA PRO A 72 12.67 2.92 -3.74
C PRO A 72 11.77 1.68 -3.76
N GLU A 73 11.73 0.93 -2.66
CA GLU A 73 11.02 -0.34 -2.53
C GLU A 73 9.52 -0.22 -2.83
N ASP A 74 8.87 0.80 -2.28
CA ASP A 74 7.45 1.09 -2.46
C ASP A 74 7.07 1.36 -3.92
N ARG A 75 7.91 2.12 -4.62
CA ARG A 75 7.79 2.34 -6.07
C ARG A 75 7.99 1.04 -6.86
N LEU A 76 9.00 0.25 -6.52
CA LEU A 76 9.29 -1.00 -7.22
C LEU A 76 8.13 -1.99 -7.11
N VAL A 77 7.52 -2.13 -5.92
CA VAL A 77 6.34 -2.99 -5.74
C VAL A 77 5.20 -2.58 -6.66
N GLY A 78 4.88 -1.29 -6.76
CA GLY A 78 3.86 -0.80 -7.69
C GLY A 78 4.22 -1.05 -9.16
N GLU A 79 5.47 -0.83 -9.55
CA GLU A 79 5.96 -1.10 -10.90
C GLU A 79 5.86 -2.58 -11.28
N TRP A 80 6.25 -3.50 -10.38
CA TRP A 80 6.16 -4.93 -10.62
C TRP A 80 4.71 -5.37 -10.83
N LEU A 81 3.79 -4.94 -9.96
CA LEU A 81 2.38 -5.29 -10.07
C LEU A 81 1.77 -4.75 -11.37
N ASN A 82 2.11 -3.53 -11.78
CA ASN A 82 1.65 -2.96 -13.05
C ASN A 82 2.21 -3.73 -14.26
N MET A 83 3.51 -4.06 -14.26
CA MET A 83 4.14 -4.88 -15.31
C MET A 83 3.54 -6.29 -15.39
N GLY A 84 3.13 -6.85 -14.25
CA GLY A 84 2.46 -8.13 -14.17
C GLY A 84 0.96 -8.09 -14.50
N SER A 85 0.37 -6.90 -14.70
CA SER A 85 -1.08 -6.69 -14.76
C SER A 85 -1.79 -7.36 -13.57
N LYS A 86 -1.21 -7.19 -12.39
CA LYS A 86 -1.65 -7.72 -11.11
C LYS A 86 -2.19 -6.60 -10.22
N ALA A 87 -2.93 -7.04 -9.21
CA ALA A 87 -3.57 -6.27 -8.18
C ALA A 87 -4.80 -5.46 -8.61
N TRP A 88 -5.91 -5.73 -7.91
CA TRP A 88 -6.93 -4.75 -7.61
C TRP A 88 -6.38 -3.75 -6.60
N ILE A 89 -6.19 -2.51 -7.06
CA ILE A 89 -5.62 -1.46 -6.24
C ILE A 89 -6.74 -0.69 -5.54
N CYS A 90 -6.67 -0.64 -4.21
CA CYS A 90 -7.58 0.12 -3.36
C CYS A 90 -6.80 1.22 -2.64
N ASP A 91 -7.26 2.47 -2.76
CA ASP A 91 -6.71 3.60 -2.01
C ASP A 91 -7.52 3.83 -0.74
N TYR A 92 -6.83 4.19 0.34
CA TYR A 92 -7.48 4.59 1.58
C TYR A 92 -8.09 6.00 1.43
N PRO A 93 -9.42 6.16 1.56
CA PRO A 93 -10.08 7.44 1.32
C PRO A 93 -9.75 8.46 2.41
N GLY A 94 -9.68 9.74 2.03
CA GLY A 94 -9.83 10.85 2.99
C GLY A 94 -8.64 11.77 3.18
N THR A 95 -7.96 12.19 2.11
CA THR A 95 -6.99 13.29 2.23
C THR A 95 -7.43 14.58 1.58
N ASN A 96 -7.10 15.69 2.24
CA ASN A 96 -7.30 17.05 1.72
C ASN A 96 -6.23 17.43 0.67
N GLY A 97 -5.85 16.48 -0.21
CA GLY A 97 -4.76 16.64 -1.17
C GLY A 97 -3.35 16.67 -0.56
N ARG A 98 -3.21 16.22 0.69
CA ARG A 98 -1.93 16.09 1.41
C ARG A 98 -1.72 14.64 1.83
N CYS A 99 -0.48 14.19 1.99
CA CYS A 99 -0.17 12.84 2.45
C CYS A 99 -0.37 12.64 3.97
N SER A 100 -1.29 13.39 4.56
CA SER A 100 -1.53 13.44 6.01
C SER A 100 -2.92 14.01 6.29
N HIS A 101 -3.52 13.58 7.39
CA HIS A 101 -4.77 14.13 7.92
C HIS A 101 -4.71 14.22 9.45
N GLU A 102 -5.71 14.87 10.07
CA GLU A 102 -5.84 14.91 11.54
C GLU A 102 -6.09 13.51 12.11
N LEU A 103 -5.64 13.27 13.34
CA LEU A 103 -5.87 11.98 14.01
C LEU A 103 -7.36 11.81 14.33
N ILE A 104 -8.01 10.85 13.66
CA ILE A 104 -9.43 10.51 13.83
C ILE A 104 -9.58 9.05 14.28
N LEU A 105 -10.81 8.64 14.63
CA LEU A 105 -11.06 7.29 15.15
C LEU A 105 -10.68 6.19 14.15
N GLU A 106 -10.84 6.46 12.86
CA GLU A 106 -10.59 5.56 11.74
C GLU A 106 -9.12 5.55 11.30
N THR A 107 -8.27 6.45 11.80
CA THR A 107 -6.85 6.49 11.43
C THR A 107 -6.19 5.14 11.68
N ILE A 108 -5.65 4.53 10.63
CA ILE A 108 -4.97 3.22 10.67
C ILE A 108 -3.53 3.35 11.13
N ALA A 109 -2.80 4.35 10.62
CA ALA A 109 -1.36 4.47 10.82
C ALA A 109 -0.99 5.91 11.18
N VAL A 110 -0.03 6.06 12.09
CA VAL A 110 0.63 7.33 12.41
C VAL A 110 2.12 7.14 12.13
N HIS A 111 2.67 7.94 11.21
CA HIS A 111 4.04 7.81 10.70
C HIS A 111 4.96 8.89 11.28
N ARG A 112 6.29 8.65 11.26
CA ARG A 112 7.35 9.51 11.84
C ARG A 112 7.30 9.62 13.37
N LEU A 113 6.92 8.55 14.04
CA LEU A 113 7.03 8.46 15.50
C LEU A 113 8.46 8.08 15.89
N LYS A 114 8.93 8.63 17.01
CA LYS A 114 10.28 8.40 17.55
C LYS A 114 10.19 7.76 18.92
#